data_AF-A0A1H9AG72-F1
#
_entry.id   AF-A0A1H9AG72-F1
#
_cell.length_a   1.000
_cell.length_b   1.000
_cell.length_c   1.000
_cell.angle_alpha   90.00
_cell.angle_beta   90.00
_cell.angle_gamma   90.00
#
_symmetry.space_group_name_H-M   'P 1'
#
loop_
_entity.id
_entity.type
_entity.pdbx_description
1 polymer ?
#
loop_
_entity_poly.entity_id
_entity_poly.type
_entity_poly.pdbx_seq_one_letter_code
_entity_poly.pdbx_strand_id
1 'polypeptide(L)'
;MKRLACEMCGSNDLVKQDGVFVCQNCGTKYSVEEAKKLMIEGPVEVEGKVEVTGTVKIDSEDKLQNLYQIARRAKEEDNAENAANYYEKVLEYDPNSWEASFYVVYFKAKQQKVMNIKMAAKSVTNCLDSVLKLLKQQVENELDLGQAIKEISDKCIFLCDLLITASRSNFYENDLKTHCTNVEASRDILYKLGNLIDSNFDLGVFSEESVSLWKKGIEIHNSILPYLSEKNSNQYVIEIYAKKIGKYDEEYYKKYSNSQNIVSLTKERENLKNKKESLVKQRNNLNEKITSLEEDVRSGTFVVRIIAGICMLIVGFIFASLGYPGLNFFGVSVLCIGIGVISYAISKMVKRKQLNEEISSENVKLEKLDADIKQIKSRIKEVEDSIKDNKINQYISGDMNKKI
;
A
#
# COMPACT_ATOMS: atom_id res chain seq x y z
N MET A 1 -53.55 -54.84 51.12
CA MET A 1 -52.72 -55.41 52.21
C MET A 1 -51.34 -55.69 51.64
N LYS A 2 -50.29 -55.06 52.21
CA LYS A 2 -48.90 -55.26 51.78
C LYS A 2 -48.50 -56.71 52.05
N ARG A 3 -47.97 -57.42 51.05
CA ARG A 3 -47.59 -58.84 51.15
C ARG A 3 -46.21 -58.94 51.79
N LEU A 4 -46.09 -59.71 52.88
CA LEU A 4 -44.78 -60.09 53.42
C LEU A 4 -44.22 -61.23 52.56
N ALA A 5 -43.01 -61.05 52.06
CA ALA A 5 -42.26 -62.09 51.36
C ALA A 5 -41.05 -62.50 52.20
N CYS A 6 -40.75 -63.79 52.26
CA CYS A 6 -39.57 -64.31 52.93
C CYS A 6 -38.30 -63.89 52.18
N GLU A 7 -37.33 -63.29 52.85
CA GLU A 7 -36.05 -62.86 52.25
C GLU A 7 -35.22 -64.04 51.72
N MET A 8 -35.33 -65.22 52.31
CA MET A 8 -34.49 -66.37 51.94
C MET A 8 -34.98 -67.13 50.71
N CYS A 9 -36.29 -67.12 50.45
CA CYS A 9 -36.87 -67.91 49.36
C CYS A 9 -37.95 -67.19 48.54
N GLY A 10 -38.31 -65.95 48.87
CA GLY A 10 -39.33 -65.16 48.18
C GLY A 10 -40.78 -65.65 48.39
N SER A 11 -41.01 -66.69 49.20
CA SER A 11 -42.35 -67.19 49.47
C SER A 11 -43.15 -66.20 50.33
N ASN A 12 -44.43 -66.03 50.00
CA ASN A 12 -45.36 -65.18 50.73
C ASN A 12 -46.08 -65.91 51.88
N ASP A 13 -45.74 -67.18 52.11
CA ASP A 13 -46.44 -68.07 53.04
C ASP A 13 -45.76 -68.05 54.42
N LEU A 14 -46.04 -66.97 55.17
CA LEU A 14 -45.53 -66.72 56.53
C LEU A 14 -46.67 -66.85 57.54
N VAL A 15 -46.54 -67.78 58.49
CA VAL A 15 -47.56 -68.03 59.53
C VAL A 15 -46.98 -67.68 60.90
N LYS A 16 -47.78 -67.01 61.74
CA LYS A 16 -47.38 -66.66 63.11
C LYS A 16 -47.57 -67.87 64.04
N GLN A 17 -46.49 -68.37 64.62
CA GLN A 17 -46.49 -69.46 65.61
C GLN A 17 -45.63 -69.03 66.80
N ASP A 18 -46.16 -69.17 68.02
CA ASP A 18 -45.43 -68.90 69.29
C ASP A 18 -44.69 -67.55 69.35
N GLY A 19 -45.30 -66.50 68.80
CA GLY A 19 -44.75 -65.14 68.86
C GLY A 19 -43.70 -64.82 67.78
N VAL A 20 -43.38 -65.74 66.87
CA VAL A 20 -42.50 -65.51 65.71
C VAL A 20 -43.22 -65.85 64.39
N PHE A 21 -42.80 -65.25 63.28
CA PHE A 21 -43.33 -65.56 61.94
C PHE A 21 -42.44 -66.61 61.28
N VAL A 22 -43.01 -67.73 60.86
CA VAL A 22 -42.27 -68.84 60.24
C VAL A 22 -42.70 -69.01 58.80
N CYS A 23 -41.73 -68.96 57.88
CA CYS A 23 -41.97 -69.26 56.47
C CYS A 23 -42.24 -70.76 56.31
N GLN A 24 -43.38 -71.12 55.74
CA GLN A 24 -43.77 -72.52 55.53
C GLN A 24 -42.92 -73.23 54.48
N ASN A 25 -42.21 -72.47 53.62
CA ASN A 25 -41.48 -73.02 52.49
C ASN A 25 -40.00 -73.33 52.79
N CYS A 26 -39.34 -72.51 53.63
CA CYS A 26 -37.92 -72.69 53.97
C CYS A 26 -37.64 -72.77 55.48
N GLY A 27 -38.66 -72.62 56.33
CA GLY A 27 -38.53 -72.71 57.78
C GLY A 27 -37.85 -71.51 58.45
N THR A 28 -37.53 -70.45 57.71
CA THR A 28 -36.94 -69.22 58.27
C THR A 28 -37.91 -68.56 59.24
N LYS A 29 -37.40 -68.21 60.43
CA LYS A 29 -38.16 -67.58 61.52
C LYS A 29 -37.79 -66.11 61.63
N TYR A 30 -38.80 -65.25 61.66
CA TYR A 30 -38.67 -63.81 61.84
C TYR A 30 -39.27 -63.42 63.20
N SER A 31 -38.55 -62.61 63.96
CA SER A 31 -39.12 -61.94 65.13
C SER A 31 -40.18 -60.91 64.69
N VAL A 32 -41.04 -60.48 65.63
CA VAL A 32 -42.10 -59.49 65.34
C VAL A 32 -41.52 -58.16 64.86
N GLU A 33 -40.33 -57.79 65.33
CA GLU A 33 -39.64 -56.55 64.94
C GLU A 33 -38.98 -56.66 63.56
N GLU A 34 -38.43 -57.82 63.20
CA GLU A 34 -37.89 -58.08 61.85
C GLU A 34 -39.00 -58.11 60.81
N ALA A 35 -40.14 -58.74 61.14
CA ALA A 35 -41.32 -58.74 60.26
C ALA A 35 -41.88 -57.32 60.05
N LYS A 36 -41.77 -56.40 61.04
CA LYS A 36 -42.15 -54.99 60.86
C LYS A 36 -41.20 -54.22 59.95
N LYS A 37 -39.89 -54.46 60.06
CA LYS A 37 -38.88 -53.82 59.18
C LYS A 37 -39.07 -54.24 57.72
N LEU A 38 -39.43 -55.49 57.49
CA LEU A 38 -39.82 -56.02 56.17
C LEU A 38 -41.07 -55.36 55.56
N MET A 39 -41.87 -54.63 56.33
CA MET A 39 -43.00 -53.86 55.80
C MET A 39 -42.60 -52.45 55.33
N ILE A 40 -41.37 -52.01 55.63
CA ILE A 40 -40.88 -50.64 55.40
C ILE A 40 -39.99 -50.57 54.15
N GLU A 41 -39.27 -51.64 53.81
CA GLU A 41 -38.37 -51.69 52.65
C GLU A 41 -39.02 -52.41 51.45
N GLY A 42 -40.09 -51.82 50.92
CA GLY A 42 -40.50 -52.03 49.53
C GLY A 42 -39.85 -50.98 48.63
N PRO A 43 -39.65 -51.25 47.32
CA PRO A 43 -39.07 -50.28 46.39
C PRO A 43 -39.87 -48.98 46.43
N VAL A 44 -39.16 -47.86 46.58
CA VAL A 44 -39.74 -46.52 46.60
C VAL A 44 -40.28 -46.23 45.21
N GLU A 45 -41.57 -46.48 45.01
CA GLU A 45 -42.36 -45.87 43.95
C GLU A 45 -42.40 -44.37 44.21
N VAL A 46 -41.64 -43.62 43.41
CA VAL A 46 -41.69 -42.16 43.36
C VAL A 46 -42.98 -41.78 42.63
N GLU A 47 -44.11 -41.89 43.30
CA GLU A 47 -45.39 -41.28 42.90
C GLU A 47 -45.85 -40.26 43.95
N GLY A 48 -44.89 -39.48 44.47
CA GLY A 48 -45.19 -38.10 44.77
C GLY A 48 -45.16 -37.35 43.44
N LYS A 49 -46.24 -36.64 43.09
CA LYS A 49 -46.09 -35.41 42.29
C LYS A 49 -45.07 -34.56 43.04
N VAL A 50 -43.81 -34.66 42.66
CA VAL A 50 -42.85 -33.60 42.88
C VAL A 50 -43.38 -32.51 41.97
N GLU A 51 -44.22 -31.63 42.54
CA GLU A 51 -44.26 -30.27 42.03
C GLU A 51 -42.82 -29.78 42.11
N VAL A 52 -42.12 -29.88 41.00
CA VAL A 52 -40.91 -29.13 40.74
C VAL A 52 -41.36 -27.68 40.59
N THR A 53 -41.72 -27.07 41.71
CA THR A 53 -41.80 -25.61 41.89
C THR A 53 -40.42 -25.06 42.24
N GLY A 54 -39.36 -25.85 42.01
CA GLY A 54 -38.06 -25.28 41.69
C GLY A 54 -38.16 -24.64 40.31
N THR A 55 -38.49 -23.35 40.26
CA THR A 55 -38.22 -22.53 39.09
C THR A 55 -36.76 -22.76 38.73
N VAL A 56 -36.47 -23.55 37.70
CA VAL A 56 -35.16 -23.63 37.07
C VAL A 56 -35.00 -22.31 36.31
N LYS A 57 -34.81 -21.22 37.07
CA LYS A 57 -34.21 -20.00 36.56
C LYS A 57 -32.77 -20.40 36.31
N ILE A 58 -32.47 -20.87 35.10
CA ILE A 58 -31.10 -20.86 34.63
C ILE A 58 -30.71 -19.39 34.73
N ASP A 59 -29.79 -19.08 35.65
CA ASP A 59 -29.18 -17.77 35.82
C ASP A 59 -28.41 -17.44 34.54
N SER A 60 -29.16 -17.04 33.52
CA SER A 60 -28.66 -16.68 32.19
C SER A 60 -27.66 -15.54 32.29
N GLU A 61 -27.83 -14.66 33.28
CA GLU A 61 -26.89 -13.60 33.63
C GLU A 61 -25.56 -14.15 34.19
N ASP A 62 -25.59 -15.04 35.19
CA ASP A 62 -24.36 -15.63 35.75
C ASP A 62 -23.57 -16.40 34.69
N LYS A 63 -24.29 -17.10 33.80
CA LYS A 63 -23.68 -17.78 32.66
C LYS A 63 -23.07 -16.79 31.66
N LEU A 64 -23.75 -15.69 31.36
CA LEU A 64 -23.25 -14.63 30.48
C LEU A 64 -22.00 -13.97 31.06
N GLN A 65 -22.01 -13.61 32.34
CA GLN A 65 -20.85 -13.02 33.02
C GLN A 65 -19.64 -13.96 33.04
N ASN A 66 -19.87 -15.25 33.29
CA ASN A 66 -18.81 -16.27 33.19
C ASN A 66 -18.26 -16.38 31.75
N LEU A 67 -19.13 -16.36 30.73
CA LEU A 67 -18.71 -16.37 29.32
C LEU A 67 -17.84 -15.16 28.97
N TYR A 68 -18.20 -13.95 29.41
CA TYR A 68 -17.36 -12.76 29.26
C TYR A 68 -16.02 -12.92 29.97
N GLN A 69 -16.01 -13.45 31.20
CA GLN A 69 -14.78 -13.64 31.97
C GLN A 69 -13.79 -14.56 31.24
N ILE A 70 -14.25 -15.71 30.74
CA ILE A 70 -13.38 -16.65 30.02
C ILE A 70 -12.98 -16.13 28.64
N ALA A 71 -13.86 -15.36 27.96
CA ALA A 71 -13.54 -14.72 26.68
C ALA A 71 -12.46 -13.65 26.83
N ARG A 72 -12.58 -12.78 27.85
CA ARG A 72 -11.58 -11.74 28.16
C ARG A 72 -10.26 -12.33 28.62
N ARG A 73 -10.27 -13.41 29.43
CA ARG A 73 -9.04 -14.14 29.77
C ARG A 73 -8.35 -14.73 28.53
N ALA A 74 -9.11 -15.38 27.64
CA ALA A 74 -8.55 -15.90 26.40
C ALA A 74 -8.00 -14.78 25.49
N LYS A 75 -8.64 -13.59 25.49
CA LYS A 75 -8.13 -12.38 24.81
C LYS A 75 -6.78 -11.94 25.39
N GLU A 76 -6.66 -11.89 26.73
CA GLU A 76 -5.44 -11.47 27.44
C GLU A 76 -4.30 -12.48 27.27
N GLU A 77 -4.60 -13.78 27.24
CA GLU A 77 -3.65 -14.87 26.96
C GLU A 77 -3.29 -15.01 25.47
N ASP A 78 -3.83 -14.13 24.62
CA ASP A 78 -3.66 -14.13 23.17
C ASP A 78 -4.11 -15.44 22.47
N ASN A 79 -4.98 -16.22 23.12
CA ASN A 79 -5.53 -17.47 22.61
C ASN A 79 -6.70 -17.19 21.66
N ALA A 80 -6.37 -16.95 20.38
CA ALA A 80 -7.32 -16.51 19.37
C ALA A 80 -8.49 -17.49 19.13
N GLU A 81 -8.22 -18.80 19.15
CA GLU A 81 -9.24 -19.83 18.92
C GLU A 81 -10.29 -19.81 20.04
N ASN A 82 -9.84 -19.88 21.30
CA ASN A 82 -10.73 -19.86 22.45
C ASN A 82 -11.44 -18.51 22.59
N ALA A 83 -10.76 -17.40 22.36
CA ALA A 83 -11.37 -16.08 22.41
C ALA A 83 -12.52 -15.97 21.41
N ALA A 84 -12.31 -16.34 20.14
CA ALA A 84 -13.37 -16.33 19.13
C ALA A 84 -14.57 -17.21 19.54
N ASN A 85 -14.30 -18.43 20.00
CA ASN A 85 -15.35 -19.38 20.40
C ASN A 85 -16.16 -18.88 21.61
N TYR A 86 -15.51 -18.28 22.62
CA TYR A 86 -16.22 -17.78 23.80
C TYR A 86 -17.00 -16.51 23.50
N TYR A 87 -16.48 -15.57 22.71
CA TYR A 87 -17.26 -14.41 22.28
C TYR A 87 -18.43 -14.80 21.36
N GLU A 88 -18.30 -15.86 20.55
CA GLU A 88 -19.41 -16.37 19.74
C GLU A 88 -20.54 -16.91 20.63
N LYS A 89 -20.20 -17.60 21.71
CA LYS A 89 -21.18 -17.99 22.74
C LYS A 89 -21.79 -16.80 23.47
N VAL A 90 -21.04 -15.73 23.74
CA VAL A 90 -21.61 -14.49 24.31
C VAL A 90 -22.72 -13.95 23.42
N LEU A 91 -22.52 -13.93 22.09
CA LEU A 91 -23.53 -13.44 21.14
C LEU A 91 -24.82 -14.28 21.11
N GLU A 92 -24.80 -15.53 21.58
CA GLU A 92 -26.02 -16.34 21.74
C GLU A 92 -26.94 -15.82 22.85
N TYR A 93 -26.38 -15.15 23.87
CA TYR A 93 -27.10 -14.62 25.03
C TYR A 93 -27.28 -13.10 24.94
N ASP A 94 -26.27 -12.39 24.43
CA ASP A 94 -26.26 -10.94 24.21
C ASP A 94 -25.88 -10.61 22.76
N PRO A 95 -26.86 -10.64 21.83
CA PRO A 95 -26.63 -10.35 20.41
C PRO A 95 -26.20 -8.91 20.13
N ASN A 96 -26.39 -8.01 21.11
CA ASN A 96 -26.07 -6.60 20.97
C ASN A 96 -24.70 -6.26 21.60
N SER A 97 -23.97 -7.24 22.14
CA SER A 97 -22.62 -7.02 22.68
C SER A 97 -21.70 -6.45 21.60
N TRP A 98 -21.32 -5.17 21.72
CA TRP A 98 -20.33 -4.57 20.81
C TRP A 98 -18.98 -5.29 20.91
N GLU A 99 -18.59 -5.68 22.13
CA GLU A 99 -17.32 -6.33 22.44
C GLU A 99 -17.25 -7.69 21.76
N ALA A 100 -18.27 -8.53 21.95
CA ALA A 100 -18.30 -9.84 21.33
C ALA A 100 -18.43 -9.75 19.80
N SER A 101 -19.25 -8.81 19.30
CA SER A 101 -19.43 -8.56 17.86
C SER A 101 -18.10 -8.22 17.17
N PHE A 102 -17.25 -7.44 17.84
CA PHE A 102 -15.92 -7.10 17.34
C PHE A 102 -14.95 -8.27 17.46
N TYR A 103 -14.80 -8.84 18.66
CA TYR A 103 -13.74 -9.80 18.94
C TYR A 103 -13.91 -11.14 18.24
N VAL A 104 -15.15 -11.60 17.98
CA VAL A 104 -15.36 -12.79 17.14
C VAL A 104 -14.71 -12.60 15.78
N VAL A 105 -14.98 -11.47 15.12
CA VAL A 105 -14.47 -11.19 13.77
C VAL A 105 -12.96 -10.94 13.80
N TYR A 106 -12.48 -10.17 14.77
CA TYR A 106 -11.05 -9.88 14.96
C TYR A 106 -10.23 -11.16 15.13
N PHE A 107 -10.62 -12.04 16.07
CA PHE A 107 -9.85 -13.25 16.34
C PHE A 107 -10.00 -14.30 15.23
N LYS A 108 -11.15 -14.39 14.56
CA LYS A 108 -11.29 -15.20 13.35
C LYS A 108 -10.38 -14.70 12.23
N ALA A 109 -10.25 -13.38 12.06
CA ALA A 109 -9.35 -12.78 11.08
C ALA A 109 -7.86 -13.00 11.41
N LYS A 110 -7.49 -12.89 12.69
CA LYS A 110 -6.12 -13.12 13.19
C LYS A 110 -5.61 -14.55 12.90
N GLN A 111 -6.50 -15.52 12.84
CA GLN A 111 -6.18 -16.94 12.58
C GLN A 111 -6.09 -17.30 11.09
N GLN A 112 -6.34 -16.36 10.18
CA GLN A 112 -6.42 -16.69 8.76
C GLN A 112 -5.06 -16.97 8.12
N LYS A 113 -5.07 -17.92 7.18
CA LYS A 113 -3.93 -18.18 6.29
C LYS A 113 -3.80 -17.07 5.25
N VAL A 114 -2.61 -16.95 4.65
CA VAL A 114 -2.28 -15.89 3.68
C VAL A 114 -3.28 -15.75 2.53
N MET A 115 -3.72 -16.88 1.97
CA MET A 115 -4.70 -16.89 0.87
C MET A 115 -6.07 -16.27 1.23
N ASN A 116 -6.39 -16.18 2.52
CA ASN A 116 -7.65 -15.64 3.02
C ASN A 116 -7.51 -14.23 3.63
N ILE A 117 -6.33 -13.61 3.64
CA ILE A 117 -6.09 -12.30 4.27
C ILE A 117 -7.07 -11.24 3.76
N LYS A 118 -7.25 -11.12 2.45
CA LYS A 118 -8.22 -10.19 1.85
C LYS A 118 -9.63 -10.38 2.42
N MET A 119 -10.09 -11.63 2.54
CA MET A 119 -11.43 -11.94 3.05
C MET A 119 -11.53 -11.63 4.55
N ALA A 120 -10.47 -11.97 5.30
CA ALA A 120 -10.34 -11.64 6.73
C ALA A 120 -10.49 -10.14 6.97
N ALA A 121 -9.71 -9.34 6.25
CA ALA A 121 -9.69 -7.89 6.38
C ALA A 121 -11.03 -7.25 5.98
N LYS A 122 -11.68 -7.78 4.93
CA LYS A 122 -13.04 -7.36 4.55
C LYS A 122 -14.07 -7.69 5.62
N SER A 123 -13.98 -8.85 6.26
CA SER A 123 -14.90 -9.23 7.34
C SER A 123 -14.83 -8.23 8.49
N VAL A 124 -13.61 -7.87 8.90
CA VAL A 124 -13.39 -6.82 9.92
C VAL A 124 -13.96 -5.49 9.44
N THR A 125 -13.61 -5.04 8.23
CA THR A 125 -14.11 -3.77 7.66
C THR A 125 -15.64 -3.68 7.68
N ASN A 126 -16.33 -4.78 7.37
CA ASN A 126 -17.79 -4.83 7.30
C ASN A 126 -18.46 -4.78 8.68
N CYS A 127 -17.83 -5.29 9.74
CA CYS A 127 -18.43 -5.28 11.08
C CYS A 127 -18.24 -3.96 11.83
N LEU A 128 -17.29 -3.10 11.41
CA LEU A 128 -16.96 -1.86 12.14
C LEU A 128 -18.14 -0.92 12.34
N ASP A 129 -19.00 -0.74 11.33
CA ASP A 129 -20.13 0.19 11.42
C ASP A 129 -21.17 -0.27 12.47
N SER A 130 -21.51 -1.56 12.47
CA SER A 130 -22.42 -2.11 13.48
C SER A 130 -21.81 -2.07 14.88
N VAL A 131 -20.52 -2.42 15.01
CA VAL A 131 -19.80 -2.38 16.29
C VAL A 131 -19.80 -0.97 16.87
N LEU A 132 -19.45 0.05 16.09
CA LEU A 132 -19.41 1.43 16.59
C LEU A 132 -20.79 1.98 16.91
N LYS A 133 -21.84 1.57 16.20
CA LYS A 133 -23.23 1.92 16.54
C LYS A 133 -23.66 1.31 17.88
N LEU A 134 -23.37 0.03 18.11
CA LEU A 134 -23.65 -0.63 19.38
C LEU A 134 -22.86 0.03 20.53
N LEU A 135 -21.58 0.33 20.30
CA LEU A 135 -20.73 1.02 21.27
C LEU A 135 -21.31 2.37 21.66
N LYS A 136 -21.72 3.20 20.68
CA LYS A 136 -22.36 4.51 20.93
C LYS A 136 -23.69 4.40 21.68
N GLN A 137 -24.43 3.31 21.50
CA GLN A 137 -25.73 3.09 22.16
C GLN A 137 -25.59 2.57 23.60
N GLN A 138 -24.52 1.82 23.88
CA GLN A 138 -24.37 1.10 25.15
C GLN A 138 -23.42 1.78 26.14
N VAL A 139 -22.48 2.60 25.65
CA VAL A 139 -21.49 3.26 26.50
C VAL A 139 -21.84 4.73 26.65
N GLU A 140 -22.45 5.07 27.79
CA GLU A 140 -22.89 6.43 28.10
C GLU A 140 -21.72 7.35 28.50
N ASN A 141 -20.72 6.79 29.18
CA ASN A 141 -19.58 7.54 29.69
C ASN A 141 -18.58 7.82 28.55
N GLU A 142 -18.26 9.09 28.33
CA GLU A 142 -17.35 9.53 27.26
C GLU A 142 -15.91 9.00 27.41
N LEU A 143 -15.43 8.84 28.65
CA LEU A 143 -14.10 8.30 28.94
C LEU A 143 -14.05 6.79 28.64
N ASP A 144 -15.06 6.03 29.06
CA ASP A 144 -15.16 4.59 28.74
C ASP A 144 -15.36 4.37 27.24
N LEU A 145 -16.14 5.24 26.59
CA LEU A 145 -16.33 5.24 25.14
C LEU A 145 -15.00 5.50 24.41
N GLY A 146 -14.23 6.49 24.86
CA GLY A 146 -12.90 6.78 24.34
C GLY A 146 -11.93 5.62 24.49
N GLN A 147 -11.92 4.95 25.65
CA GLN A 147 -11.09 3.77 25.88
C GLN A 147 -11.47 2.61 24.95
N ALA A 148 -12.76 2.36 24.74
CA ALA A 148 -13.22 1.32 23.84
C ALA A 148 -12.89 1.63 22.37
N ILE A 149 -13.09 2.89 21.92
CA ILE A 149 -12.70 3.33 20.57
C ILE A 149 -11.20 3.17 20.36
N LYS A 150 -10.40 3.55 21.36
CA LYS A 150 -8.94 3.40 21.32
C LYS A 150 -8.55 1.92 21.27
N GLU A 151 -9.14 1.06 22.09
CA GLU A 151 -8.87 -0.39 22.07
C GLU A 151 -9.19 -1.00 20.69
N ILE A 152 -10.35 -0.68 20.11
CA ILE A 152 -10.71 -1.14 18.76
C ILE A 152 -9.68 -0.64 17.74
N SER A 153 -9.28 0.64 17.82
CA SER A 153 -8.30 1.25 16.92
C SER A 153 -6.95 0.55 17.00
N ASP A 154 -6.43 0.35 18.21
CA ASP A 154 -5.15 -0.32 18.47
C ASP A 154 -5.17 -1.77 17.96
N LYS A 155 -6.29 -2.49 18.20
CA LYS A 155 -6.46 -3.86 17.68
C LYS A 155 -6.54 -3.88 16.15
N CYS A 156 -7.24 -2.95 15.52
CA CYS A 156 -7.28 -2.86 14.06
C CYS A 156 -5.90 -2.55 13.47
N ILE A 157 -5.12 -1.65 14.06
CA ILE A 157 -3.74 -1.35 13.65
C ILE A 157 -2.87 -2.60 13.76
N PHE A 158 -2.89 -3.26 14.92
CA PHE A 158 -2.13 -4.48 15.16
C PHE A 158 -2.49 -5.59 14.17
N LEU A 159 -3.79 -5.79 13.91
CA LEU A 159 -4.24 -6.78 12.93
C LEU A 159 -3.75 -6.44 11.53
N CYS A 160 -3.80 -5.17 11.12
CA CYS A 160 -3.28 -4.75 9.82
C CYS A 160 -1.79 -5.08 9.70
N ASP A 161 -0.98 -4.76 10.70
CA ASP A 161 0.45 -5.05 10.70
C ASP A 161 0.72 -6.57 10.65
N LEU A 162 -0.07 -7.38 11.38
CA LEU A 162 0.01 -8.84 11.34
C LEU A 162 -0.31 -9.39 9.94
N LEU A 163 -1.43 -8.97 9.35
CA LEU A 163 -1.88 -9.42 8.03
C LEU A 163 -0.88 -9.01 6.93
N ILE A 164 -0.36 -7.78 6.98
CA ILE A 164 0.65 -7.30 6.03
C ILE A 164 1.94 -8.11 6.18
N THR A 165 2.37 -8.38 7.41
CA THR A 165 3.57 -9.19 7.68
C THR A 165 3.43 -10.61 7.16
N ALA A 166 2.28 -11.25 7.41
CA ALA A 166 1.97 -12.58 6.88
C ALA A 166 1.95 -12.59 5.35
N SER A 167 1.43 -11.53 4.73
CA SER A 167 1.45 -11.40 3.27
C SER A 167 2.86 -11.21 2.70
N ARG A 168 3.78 -10.56 3.42
CA ARG A 168 5.18 -10.38 3.00
C ARG A 168 6.02 -11.65 3.16
N SER A 169 5.84 -12.41 4.24
CA SER A 169 6.65 -13.61 4.49
C SER A 169 6.41 -14.74 3.48
N ASN A 170 5.29 -14.69 2.74
CA ASN A 170 4.93 -15.64 1.70
C ASN A 170 5.11 -15.06 0.29
N PHE A 171 5.81 -13.92 0.17
CA PHE A 171 5.99 -13.19 -1.07
C PHE A 171 7.10 -13.81 -1.95
N TYR A 172 6.72 -14.37 -3.09
CA TYR A 172 7.60 -14.55 -4.25
C TYR A 172 7.22 -13.53 -5.32
N GLU A 173 8.15 -13.08 -6.17
CA GLU A 173 7.92 -12.03 -7.19
C GLU A 173 6.67 -12.26 -8.07
N ASN A 174 6.31 -13.53 -8.31
CA ASN A 174 5.12 -13.92 -9.08
C ASN A 174 3.77 -13.64 -8.38
N ASP A 175 3.76 -13.19 -7.12
CA ASP A 175 2.54 -12.99 -6.30
C ASP A 175 2.30 -11.53 -5.85
N LEU A 176 2.93 -10.56 -6.53
CA LEU A 176 2.83 -9.12 -6.22
C LEU A 176 1.40 -8.57 -6.24
N LYS A 177 0.57 -9.08 -7.15
CA LYS A 177 -0.83 -8.68 -7.23
C LYS A 177 -1.62 -9.11 -5.99
N THR A 178 -1.40 -10.33 -5.52
CA THR A 178 -2.06 -10.86 -4.31
C THR A 178 -1.58 -10.10 -3.08
N HIS A 179 -0.27 -9.85 -2.97
CA HIS A 179 0.29 -9.03 -1.91
C HIS A 179 -0.35 -7.64 -1.86
N CYS A 180 -0.37 -6.90 -2.98
CA CYS A 180 -0.98 -5.57 -3.04
C CYS A 180 -2.46 -5.63 -2.64
N THR A 181 -3.21 -6.62 -3.14
CA THR A 181 -4.63 -6.78 -2.82
C THR A 181 -4.87 -7.03 -1.31
N ASN A 182 -4.01 -7.82 -0.67
CA ASN A 182 -4.08 -8.09 0.77
C ASN A 182 -3.75 -6.84 1.60
N VAL A 183 -2.75 -6.08 1.19
CA VAL A 183 -2.35 -4.84 1.85
C VAL A 183 -3.42 -3.76 1.68
N GLU A 184 -4.03 -3.64 0.49
CA GLU A 184 -5.15 -2.73 0.23
C GLU A 184 -6.33 -3.04 1.14
N ALA A 185 -6.75 -4.31 1.23
CA ALA A 185 -7.84 -4.72 2.10
C ALA A 185 -7.54 -4.44 3.59
N SER A 186 -6.28 -4.59 4.01
CA SER A 186 -5.86 -4.27 5.38
C SER A 186 -5.90 -2.76 5.65
N ARG A 187 -5.34 -1.94 4.74
CA ARG A 187 -5.42 -0.47 4.80
C ARG A 187 -6.86 0.02 4.92
N ASP A 188 -7.78 -0.59 4.17
CA ASP A 188 -9.18 -0.19 4.12
C ASP A 188 -9.87 -0.30 5.50
N ILE A 189 -9.43 -1.21 6.37
CA ILE A 189 -9.88 -1.28 7.77
C ILE A 189 -9.64 0.06 8.47
N LEU A 190 -8.41 0.59 8.38
CA LEU A 190 -8.00 1.80 9.09
C LEU A 190 -8.71 3.04 8.54
N TYR A 191 -8.77 3.14 7.22
CA TYR A 191 -9.48 4.22 6.53
C TYR A 191 -10.98 4.22 6.82
N LYS A 192 -11.60 3.03 6.86
CA LYS A 192 -13.02 2.89 7.21
C LYS A 192 -13.26 3.23 8.68
N LEU A 193 -12.43 2.71 9.59
CA LEU A 193 -12.56 2.95 11.02
C LEU A 193 -12.43 4.44 11.35
N GLY A 194 -11.37 5.11 10.86
CA GLY A 194 -11.18 6.53 11.09
C GLY A 194 -12.32 7.39 10.52
N ASN A 195 -12.85 7.01 9.33
CA ASN A 195 -14.03 7.69 8.78
C ASN A 195 -15.29 7.50 9.64
N LEU A 196 -15.49 6.30 10.20
CA LEU A 196 -16.64 6.02 11.05
C LEU A 196 -16.53 6.75 12.38
N ILE A 197 -15.33 6.82 12.97
CA ILE A 197 -15.11 7.57 14.21
C ILE A 197 -15.40 9.07 13.98
N ASP A 198 -14.80 9.65 12.93
CA ASP A 198 -14.98 11.06 12.55
C ASP A 198 -16.43 11.44 12.21
N SER A 199 -17.24 10.50 11.73
CA SER A 199 -18.64 10.76 11.34
C SER A 199 -19.68 10.41 12.40
N ASN A 200 -19.43 9.38 13.21
CA ASN A 200 -20.39 8.90 14.20
C ASN A 200 -20.25 9.60 15.55
N PHE A 201 -19.09 10.18 15.87
CA PHE A 201 -18.85 10.87 17.12
C PHE A 201 -18.53 12.35 16.84
N ASP A 202 -19.02 13.24 17.69
CA ASP A 202 -18.98 14.68 17.42
C ASP A 202 -17.55 15.15 17.14
N LEU A 203 -17.44 15.99 16.10
CA LEU A 203 -16.19 16.50 15.55
C LEU A 203 -15.33 17.12 16.66
N GLY A 204 -14.24 16.44 17.04
CA GLY A 204 -13.19 16.96 17.90
C GLY A 204 -12.87 16.13 19.15
N VAL A 205 -13.79 15.30 19.65
CA VAL A 205 -13.52 14.49 20.86
C VAL A 205 -12.56 13.35 20.55
N PHE A 206 -12.84 12.57 19.51
CA PHE A 206 -12.04 11.41 19.10
C PHE A 206 -11.30 11.66 17.77
N SER A 207 -10.97 12.94 17.50
CA SER A 207 -10.25 13.29 16.28
C SER A 207 -8.82 12.76 16.28
N GLU A 208 -8.20 12.60 17.46
CA GLU A 208 -6.85 12.06 17.59
C GLU A 208 -6.79 10.60 17.09
N GLU A 209 -7.75 9.77 17.51
CA GLU A 209 -7.88 8.38 17.06
C GLU A 209 -8.09 8.30 15.55
N SER A 210 -9.00 9.13 15.01
CA SER A 210 -9.26 9.20 13.57
C SER A 210 -8.02 9.59 12.78
N VAL A 211 -7.29 10.60 13.24
CA VAL A 211 -6.03 11.07 12.66
C VAL A 211 -4.96 9.98 12.70
N SER A 212 -4.79 9.29 13.83
CA SER A 212 -3.84 8.19 13.99
C SER A 212 -4.08 7.07 12.97
N LEU A 213 -5.34 6.64 12.83
CA LEU A 213 -5.75 5.62 11.86
C LEU A 213 -5.49 6.04 10.42
N TRP A 214 -5.84 7.28 10.05
CA TRP A 214 -5.57 7.78 8.69
C TRP A 214 -4.08 7.92 8.40
N LYS A 215 -3.27 8.38 9.38
CA LYS A 215 -1.80 8.44 9.24
C LYS A 215 -1.22 7.05 8.97
N LYS A 216 -1.62 6.04 9.75
CA LYS A 216 -1.19 4.65 9.55
C LYS A 216 -1.69 4.08 8.22
N GLY A 217 -2.92 4.40 7.82
CA GLY A 217 -3.46 4.05 6.51
C GLY A 217 -2.65 4.63 5.35
N ILE A 218 -2.25 5.91 5.44
CA ILE A 218 -1.38 6.57 4.44
C ILE A 218 0.01 5.92 4.40
N GLU A 219 0.59 5.59 5.55
CA GLU A 219 1.87 4.86 5.64
C GLU A 219 1.79 3.53 4.88
N ILE A 220 0.77 2.72 5.15
CA ILE A 220 0.56 1.44 4.47
C ILE A 220 0.32 1.65 2.97
N HIS A 221 -0.50 2.63 2.59
CA HIS A 221 -0.82 2.91 1.18
C HIS A 221 0.43 3.31 0.38
N ASN A 222 1.27 4.18 0.94
CA ASN A 222 2.54 4.57 0.32
C ASN A 222 3.48 3.38 0.14
N SER A 223 3.47 2.39 1.05
CA SER A 223 4.35 1.21 0.98
C SER A 223 4.08 0.34 -0.26
N ILE A 224 2.85 0.35 -0.79
CA ILE A 224 2.46 -0.43 -1.97
C ILE A 224 2.27 0.39 -3.24
N LEU A 225 2.18 1.72 -3.14
CA LEU A 225 1.93 2.62 -4.27
C LEU A 225 2.83 2.38 -5.50
N PRO A 226 4.15 2.09 -5.36
CA PRO A 226 5.00 1.80 -6.51
C PRO A 226 4.59 0.58 -7.34
N TYR A 227 3.84 -0.35 -6.73
CA TYR A 227 3.44 -1.63 -7.31
C TYR A 227 2.00 -1.62 -7.85
N LEU A 228 1.22 -0.57 -7.56
CA LEU A 228 -0.15 -0.43 -8.04
C LEU A 228 -0.18 0.00 -9.52
N SER A 229 -1.14 -0.53 -10.28
CA SER A 229 -1.37 -0.14 -11.68
C SER A 229 -1.87 1.29 -11.81
N GLU A 230 -2.85 1.67 -10.97
CA GLU A 230 -3.52 2.97 -10.97
C GLU A 230 -2.87 3.96 -10.00
N LYS A 231 -1.60 4.31 -10.22
CA LYS A 231 -0.81 5.14 -9.28
C LYS A 231 -1.43 6.51 -9.02
N ASN A 232 -1.93 7.17 -10.06
CA ASN A 232 -2.51 8.52 -9.93
C ASN A 232 -3.80 8.51 -9.09
N SER A 233 -4.69 7.55 -9.36
CA SER A 233 -5.94 7.38 -8.61
C SER A 233 -5.66 7.06 -7.14
N ASN A 234 -4.66 6.22 -6.87
CA ASN A 234 -4.24 5.89 -5.52
C ASN A 234 -3.59 7.08 -4.80
N GLN A 235 -2.75 7.85 -5.49
CA GLN A 235 -2.16 9.07 -4.96
C GLN A 235 -3.25 10.10 -4.59
N TYR A 236 -4.29 10.23 -5.41
CA TYR A 236 -5.42 11.10 -5.12
C TYR A 236 -6.18 10.68 -3.85
N VAL A 237 -6.36 9.37 -3.62
CA VAL A 237 -6.95 8.87 -2.37
C VAL A 237 -6.07 9.24 -1.17
N ILE A 238 -4.75 9.09 -1.26
CA ILE A 238 -3.82 9.51 -0.20
C ILE A 238 -3.97 11.02 0.08
N GLU A 239 -4.07 11.84 -0.96
CA GLU A 239 -4.25 13.29 -0.83
C GLU A 239 -5.58 13.64 -0.13
N ILE A 240 -6.67 12.93 -0.41
CA ILE A 240 -7.95 13.10 0.29
C ILE A 240 -7.76 12.87 1.80
N TYR A 241 -7.09 11.79 2.19
CA TYR A 241 -6.87 11.50 3.61
C TYR A 241 -5.88 12.47 4.25
N ALA A 242 -4.84 12.92 3.53
CA ALA A 242 -3.94 13.95 4.03
C ALA A 242 -4.68 15.27 4.29
N LYS A 243 -5.61 15.66 3.41
CA LYS A 243 -6.49 16.83 3.59
C LYS A 243 -7.44 16.65 4.78
N LYS A 244 -7.99 15.45 4.99
CA LYS A 244 -8.81 15.14 6.17
C LYS A 244 -8.02 15.30 7.46
N ILE A 245 -6.81 14.75 7.52
CA ILE A 245 -5.89 14.94 8.65
C ILE A 245 -5.61 16.43 8.86
N GLY A 246 -5.40 17.20 7.79
CA GLY A 246 -5.14 18.64 7.82
C GLY A 246 -6.22 19.49 8.50
N LYS A 247 -7.44 18.98 8.66
CA LYS A 247 -8.50 19.66 9.43
C LYS A 247 -8.23 19.68 10.94
N TYR A 248 -7.46 18.70 11.42
CA TYR A 248 -7.14 18.50 12.85
C TYR A 248 -5.64 18.69 13.14
N ASP A 249 -4.79 18.40 12.15
CA ASP A 249 -3.34 18.48 12.22
C ASP A 249 -2.81 19.18 10.96
N GLU A 250 -2.85 20.51 11.00
CA GLU A 250 -2.41 21.37 9.89
C GLU A 250 -0.91 21.18 9.59
N GLU A 251 -0.09 20.89 10.60
CA GLU A 251 1.34 20.67 10.44
C GLU A 251 1.62 19.43 9.60
N TYR A 252 0.92 18.33 9.86
CA TYR A 252 1.00 17.13 9.05
C TYR A 252 0.69 17.41 7.58
N TYR A 253 -0.39 18.15 7.30
CA TYR A 253 -0.76 18.47 5.92
C TYR A 253 0.27 19.38 5.23
N LYS A 254 0.81 20.39 5.93
CA LYS A 254 1.92 21.22 5.43
C LYS A 254 3.13 20.35 5.06
N LYS A 255 3.53 19.44 5.94
CA LYS A 255 4.64 18.51 5.71
C LYS A 255 4.38 17.56 4.53
N TYR A 256 3.16 17.04 4.41
CA TYR A 256 2.74 16.21 3.29
C TYR A 256 2.81 16.99 1.97
N SER A 257 2.19 18.18 1.90
CA SER A 257 2.19 19.04 0.71
C SER A 257 3.61 19.42 0.27
N ASN A 258 4.48 19.77 1.21
CA ASN A 258 5.88 20.06 0.91
C ASN A 258 6.61 18.83 0.33
N SER A 259 6.33 17.65 0.87
CA SER A 259 6.91 16.40 0.36
C SER A 259 6.46 16.11 -1.07
N GLN A 260 5.18 16.34 -1.40
CA GLN A 260 4.66 16.21 -2.77
C GLN A 260 5.29 17.22 -3.74
N ASN A 261 5.48 18.47 -3.30
CA ASN A 261 6.18 19.49 -4.08
C ASN A 261 7.64 19.10 -4.36
N ILE A 262 8.34 18.51 -3.40
CA ILE A 262 9.71 18.01 -3.63
C ILE A 262 9.72 16.89 -4.69
N VAL A 263 8.75 15.98 -4.65
CA VAL A 263 8.63 14.90 -5.65
C VAL A 263 8.37 15.46 -7.05
N SER A 264 7.45 16.42 -7.18
CA SER A 264 7.14 17.05 -8.48
C SER A 264 8.33 17.82 -9.05
N LEU A 265 9.02 18.61 -8.22
CA LEU A 265 10.23 19.35 -8.60
C LEU A 265 11.37 18.39 -8.98
N THR A 266 11.51 17.27 -8.28
CA THR A 266 12.53 16.25 -8.60
C THR A 266 12.26 15.63 -9.98
N LYS A 267 11.00 15.37 -10.32
CA LYS A 267 10.60 14.88 -11.65
C LYS A 267 10.83 15.92 -12.74
N GLU A 268 10.51 17.19 -12.48
CA GLU A 268 10.80 18.30 -13.40
C GLU A 268 12.31 18.39 -13.66
N ARG A 269 13.13 18.36 -12.62
CA ARG A 269 14.60 18.38 -12.73
C ARG A 269 15.12 17.26 -13.63
N GLU A 270 14.61 16.04 -13.46
CA GLU A 270 15.04 14.90 -14.26
C GLU A 270 14.65 15.03 -15.73
N ASN A 271 13.44 15.49 -16.01
CA ASN A 271 13.00 15.77 -17.37
C ASN A 271 13.86 16.86 -18.04
N LEU A 272 14.23 17.90 -17.30
CA LEU A 272 15.11 18.97 -17.79
C LEU A 272 16.53 18.47 -18.06
N LYS A 273 17.07 17.57 -17.22
CA LYS A 273 18.38 16.92 -17.45
C LYS A 273 18.36 16.09 -18.73
N ASN A 274 17.35 15.25 -18.92
CA ASN A 274 17.18 14.45 -20.13
C ASN A 274 17.05 15.31 -21.38
N LYS A 275 16.26 16.41 -21.30
CA LYS A 275 16.13 17.39 -22.39
C LYS A 275 17.47 18.05 -22.72
N LYS A 276 18.24 18.47 -21.71
CA LYS A 276 19.57 19.05 -21.87
C LYS A 276 20.52 18.07 -22.56
N GLU A 277 20.56 16.81 -22.15
CA GLU A 277 21.40 15.78 -22.77
C GLU A 277 21.07 15.59 -24.25
N SER A 278 19.77 15.54 -24.59
CA SER A 278 19.31 15.49 -25.98
C SER A 278 19.81 16.68 -26.81
N LEU A 279 19.69 17.91 -26.29
CA LEU A 279 20.16 19.11 -26.98
C LEU A 279 21.68 19.17 -27.11
N VAL A 280 22.43 18.75 -26.09
CA VAL A 280 23.91 18.65 -26.16
C VAL A 280 24.33 17.69 -27.26
N LYS A 281 23.63 16.55 -27.42
CA LYS A 281 23.89 15.61 -28.51
C LYS A 281 23.62 16.23 -29.88
N GLN A 282 22.50 16.94 -30.04
CA GLN A 282 22.19 17.67 -31.28
C GLN A 282 23.25 18.72 -31.61
N ARG A 283 23.66 19.49 -30.59
CA ARG A 283 24.70 20.52 -30.68
C ARG A 283 26.03 19.93 -31.13
N ASN A 284 26.44 18.80 -30.57
CA ASN A 284 27.70 18.14 -30.94
C ASN A 284 27.66 17.61 -32.37
N ASN A 285 26.59 16.92 -32.78
CA ASN A 285 26.41 16.44 -34.16
C ASN A 285 26.46 17.60 -35.17
N LEU A 286 25.83 18.72 -34.83
CA LEU A 286 25.82 19.92 -35.67
C LEU A 286 27.21 20.54 -35.78
N ASN A 287 27.95 20.60 -34.67
CA ASN A 287 29.32 21.12 -34.65
C ASN A 287 30.27 20.24 -35.48
N GLU A 288 30.12 18.91 -35.41
CA GLU A 288 30.85 17.97 -36.27
C GLU A 288 30.53 18.19 -37.76
N LYS A 289 29.25 18.40 -38.10
CA LYS A 289 28.85 18.76 -39.47
C LYS A 289 29.50 20.08 -39.92
N ILE A 290 29.51 21.11 -39.09
CA ILE A 290 30.15 22.39 -39.43
C ILE A 290 31.66 22.19 -39.66
N THR A 291 32.31 21.40 -38.80
CA THR A 291 33.76 21.13 -38.89
C THR A 291 34.11 20.43 -40.21
N SER A 292 33.33 19.44 -40.64
CA SER A 292 33.57 18.76 -41.92
C SER A 292 33.35 19.67 -43.13
N LEU A 293 32.33 20.55 -43.08
CA LEU A 293 32.13 21.58 -44.11
C LEU A 293 33.30 22.58 -44.15
N GLU A 294 33.85 22.98 -43.01
CA GLU A 294 35.02 23.88 -42.95
C GLU A 294 36.29 23.24 -43.52
N GLU A 295 36.51 21.94 -43.28
CA GLU A 295 37.61 21.17 -43.88
C GLU A 295 37.50 21.13 -45.41
N ASP A 296 36.29 20.91 -45.93
CA ASP A 296 35.99 20.96 -47.37
C ASP A 296 36.31 22.35 -47.97
N VAL A 297 36.03 23.43 -47.23
CA VAL A 297 36.41 24.80 -47.63
C VAL A 297 37.94 24.98 -47.65
N ARG A 298 38.66 24.45 -46.66
CA ARG A 298 40.10 24.68 -46.45
C ARG A 298 40.99 23.89 -47.43
N SER A 299 40.57 22.73 -47.92
CA SER A 299 41.33 21.86 -48.84
C SER A 299 41.64 22.45 -50.23
N GLY A 300 41.27 23.71 -50.51
CA GLY A 300 41.45 24.36 -51.82
C GLY A 300 42.66 25.28 -51.94
N THR A 301 43.77 24.81 -52.53
CA THR A 301 44.86 25.67 -53.04
C THR A 301 44.43 26.40 -54.33
N PHE A 302 43.64 27.45 -54.16
CA PHE A 302 42.89 28.11 -55.24
C PHE A 302 43.63 29.30 -55.86
N VAL A 303 44.20 30.18 -55.04
CA VAL A 303 44.90 31.40 -55.50
C VAL A 303 46.08 31.03 -56.42
N VAL A 304 46.81 29.98 -56.06
CA VAL A 304 47.94 29.47 -56.83
C VAL A 304 47.51 28.98 -58.23
N ARG A 305 46.32 28.39 -58.35
CA ARG A 305 45.83 27.82 -59.62
C ARG A 305 45.32 28.88 -60.59
N ILE A 306 44.69 29.94 -60.10
CA ILE A 306 44.30 31.08 -60.94
C ILE A 306 45.54 31.80 -61.47
N ILE A 307 46.52 32.08 -60.61
CA ILE A 307 47.77 32.72 -61.01
C ILE A 307 48.50 31.84 -62.04
N ALA A 308 48.58 30.52 -61.82
CA ALA A 308 49.15 29.59 -62.79
C ALA A 308 48.40 29.58 -64.12
N GLY A 309 47.07 29.61 -64.11
CA GLY A 309 46.23 29.69 -65.31
C GLY A 309 46.47 30.98 -66.11
N ILE A 310 46.54 32.12 -65.42
CA ILE A 310 46.83 33.44 -66.04
C ILE A 310 48.25 33.45 -66.63
N CYS A 311 49.25 32.93 -65.91
CA CYS A 311 50.61 32.80 -66.43
C CYS A 311 50.66 31.92 -67.69
N MET A 312 49.93 30.81 -67.72
CA MET A 312 49.83 29.96 -68.92
C MET A 312 49.18 30.71 -70.08
N LEU A 313 48.12 31.50 -69.85
CA LEU A 313 47.53 32.31 -70.91
C LEU A 313 48.51 33.33 -71.50
N ILE A 314 49.29 34.02 -70.65
CA ILE A 314 50.30 34.99 -71.07
C ILE A 314 51.39 34.30 -71.91
N VAL A 315 51.90 33.16 -71.44
CA VAL A 315 52.94 32.38 -72.14
C VAL A 315 52.43 31.83 -73.48
N GLY A 316 51.22 31.28 -73.51
CA GLY A 316 50.61 30.78 -74.75
C GLY A 316 50.42 31.87 -75.80
N PHE A 317 50.06 33.09 -75.38
CA PHE A 317 49.92 34.24 -76.27
C PHE A 317 51.26 34.73 -76.84
N ILE A 318 52.32 34.72 -76.02
CA ILE A 318 53.68 35.04 -76.47
C ILE A 318 54.14 34.02 -77.52
N PHE A 319 53.93 32.72 -77.30
CA PHE A 319 54.34 31.70 -78.27
C PHE A 319 53.54 31.74 -79.58
N ALA A 320 52.25 32.05 -79.52
CA ALA A 320 51.40 32.20 -80.70
C ALA A 320 51.70 33.48 -81.53
N SER A 321 52.37 34.47 -80.94
CA SER A 321 52.71 35.73 -81.62
C SER A 321 54.10 35.73 -82.28
N LEU A 322 54.94 34.73 -82.02
CA LEU A 322 56.29 34.60 -82.60
C LEU A 322 56.31 34.09 -84.06
N GLY A 323 55.15 33.70 -84.63
CA GLY A 323 54.99 33.47 -86.07
C GLY A 323 55.56 32.16 -86.63
N TYR A 324 56.12 31.28 -85.80
CA TYR A 324 56.62 29.97 -86.23
C TYR A 324 55.50 28.92 -86.21
N PRO A 325 55.28 28.15 -87.29
CA PRO A 325 54.17 27.19 -87.38
C PRO A 325 54.12 26.17 -86.23
N GLY A 326 55.27 25.65 -85.79
CA GLY A 326 55.35 24.70 -84.68
C GLY A 326 55.08 25.32 -83.29
N LEU A 327 55.43 26.59 -83.09
CA LEU A 327 55.20 27.32 -81.84
C LEU A 327 53.77 27.84 -81.74
N ASN A 328 53.09 28.07 -82.87
CA ASN A 328 51.67 28.43 -82.89
C ASN A 328 50.78 27.30 -82.36
N PHE A 329 51.02 26.05 -82.79
CA PHE A 329 50.29 24.89 -82.27
C PHE A 329 50.50 24.71 -80.76
N PHE A 330 51.73 24.95 -80.30
CA PHE A 330 52.07 24.92 -78.88
C PHE A 330 51.43 26.08 -78.09
N GLY A 331 51.38 27.29 -78.66
CA GLY A 331 50.72 28.44 -78.04
C GLY A 331 49.22 28.21 -77.83
N VAL A 332 48.53 27.63 -78.83
CA VAL A 332 47.10 27.29 -78.75
C VAL A 332 46.81 26.22 -77.69
N SER A 333 47.65 25.19 -77.57
CA SER A 333 47.45 24.15 -76.56
C SER A 333 47.63 24.68 -75.13
N VAL A 334 48.61 25.55 -74.90
CA VAL A 334 48.83 26.22 -73.60
C VAL A 334 47.66 27.15 -73.25
N LEU A 335 47.07 27.85 -74.23
CA LEU A 335 45.87 28.66 -74.01
C LEU A 335 44.67 27.81 -73.57
N CYS A 336 44.41 26.67 -74.22
CA CYS A 336 43.34 25.74 -73.84
C CYS A 336 43.51 25.21 -72.41
N ILE A 337 44.75 24.89 -72.02
CA ILE A 337 45.06 24.45 -70.65
C ILE A 337 44.79 25.59 -69.65
N GLY A 338 45.22 26.82 -69.97
CA GLY A 338 44.96 28.00 -69.13
C GLY A 338 43.46 28.25 -68.89
N ILE A 339 42.64 28.16 -69.95
CA ILE A 339 41.17 28.29 -69.87
C ILE A 339 40.57 27.17 -69.01
N GLY A 340 41.03 25.92 -69.18
CA GLY A 340 40.57 24.78 -68.37
C GLY A 340 40.87 24.95 -66.88
N VAL A 341 42.08 25.44 -66.55
CA VAL A 341 42.49 25.71 -65.16
C VAL A 341 41.63 26.83 -64.54
N ILE A 342 41.37 27.91 -65.28
CA ILE A 342 40.53 29.03 -64.82
C ILE A 342 39.07 28.58 -64.66
N SER A 343 38.51 27.85 -65.62
CA SER A 343 37.13 27.34 -65.57
C SER A 343 36.92 26.41 -64.38
N TYR A 344 37.87 25.51 -64.13
CA TYR A 344 37.88 24.65 -62.94
C TYR A 344 37.95 25.46 -61.63
N ALA A 345 38.76 26.51 -61.60
CA ALA A 345 38.88 27.40 -60.46
C ALA A 345 37.55 28.14 -60.17
N ILE A 346 36.88 28.67 -61.19
CA ILE A 346 35.58 29.35 -61.07
C ILE A 346 34.50 28.40 -60.54
N SER A 347 34.40 27.18 -61.07
CA SER A 347 33.46 26.16 -60.59
C SER A 347 33.66 25.88 -59.08
N LYS A 348 34.92 25.79 -58.64
CA LYS A 348 35.26 25.60 -57.22
C LYS A 348 34.91 26.82 -56.35
N MET A 349 34.96 28.05 -56.87
CA MET A 349 34.50 29.25 -56.15
C MET A 349 33.00 29.23 -55.88
N VAL A 350 32.20 28.85 -56.89
CA VAL A 350 30.74 28.74 -56.74
C VAL A 350 30.40 27.72 -55.66
N LYS A 351 31.04 26.54 -55.69
CA LYS A 351 30.88 25.51 -54.65
C LYS A 351 31.26 26.01 -53.26
N ARG A 352 32.36 26.77 -53.13
CA ARG A 352 32.78 27.36 -51.84
C ARG A 352 31.78 28.37 -51.30
N LYS A 353 31.20 29.21 -52.18
CA LYS A 353 30.18 30.17 -51.78
C LYS A 353 28.94 29.47 -51.20
N GLN A 354 28.46 28.43 -51.89
CA GLN A 354 27.35 27.59 -51.41
C GLN A 354 27.66 26.94 -50.05
N LEU A 355 28.88 26.42 -49.90
CA LEU A 355 29.34 25.78 -48.66
C LEU A 355 29.43 26.78 -47.49
N ASN A 356 29.91 28.00 -47.75
CA ASN A 356 29.94 29.07 -46.75
C ASN A 356 28.53 29.54 -46.35
N GLU A 357 27.57 29.57 -47.28
CA GLU A 357 26.16 29.87 -46.99
C GLU A 357 25.54 28.76 -46.11
N GLU A 358 25.85 27.49 -46.39
CA GLU A 358 25.43 26.37 -45.55
C GLU A 358 26.04 26.45 -44.14
N ILE A 359 27.35 26.69 -44.01
CA ILE A 359 28.04 26.88 -42.73
C ILE A 359 27.39 28.03 -41.94
N SER A 360 27.12 29.16 -42.59
CA SER A 360 26.46 30.29 -41.94
C SER A 360 25.07 29.92 -41.40
N SER A 361 24.28 29.18 -42.18
CA SER A 361 22.96 28.69 -41.76
C SER A 361 23.07 27.71 -40.57
N GLU A 362 24.02 26.78 -40.59
CA GLU A 362 24.20 25.82 -39.49
C GLU A 362 24.73 26.48 -38.21
N ASN A 363 25.60 27.49 -38.33
CA ASN A 363 26.06 28.28 -37.18
C ASN A 363 24.91 29.00 -36.46
N VAL A 364 23.93 29.53 -37.19
CA VAL A 364 22.72 30.12 -36.58
C VAL A 364 21.92 29.08 -35.78
N LYS A 365 21.83 27.84 -36.28
CA LYS A 365 21.18 26.75 -35.52
C LYS A 365 22.00 26.36 -34.29
N LEU A 366 23.33 26.38 -34.38
CA LEU A 366 24.23 26.08 -33.26
C LEU A 366 24.08 27.13 -32.14
N GLU A 367 24.06 28.41 -32.49
CA GLU A 367 23.83 29.51 -31.54
C GLU A 367 22.49 29.37 -30.82
N LYS A 368 21.43 28.98 -31.55
CA LYS A 368 20.12 28.71 -30.96
C LYS A 368 20.16 27.55 -29.96
N LEU A 369 20.83 26.44 -30.31
CA LEU A 369 20.99 25.31 -29.40
C LEU A 369 21.78 25.69 -28.13
N ASP A 370 22.85 26.48 -28.27
CA ASP A 370 23.62 26.97 -27.13
C ASP A 370 22.79 27.89 -26.21
N ALA A 371 21.92 28.73 -26.80
CA ALA A 371 20.97 29.55 -26.04
C ALA A 371 19.93 28.70 -25.28
N ASP A 372 19.34 27.70 -25.93
CA ASP A 372 18.38 26.78 -25.32
C ASP A 372 19.01 25.97 -24.18
N ILE A 373 20.24 25.48 -24.36
CA ILE A 373 21.01 24.77 -23.33
C ILE A 373 21.27 25.69 -22.14
N LYS A 374 21.62 26.97 -22.38
CA LYS A 374 21.83 27.96 -21.32
C LYS A 374 20.54 28.22 -20.53
N GLN A 375 19.41 28.37 -21.20
CA GLN A 375 18.11 28.56 -20.55
C GLN A 375 17.74 27.36 -19.67
N ILE A 376 17.90 26.12 -20.18
CA ILE A 376 17.63 24.91 -19.40
C ILE A 376 18.55 24.78 -18.19
N LYS A 377 19.84 25.14 -18.32
CA LYS A 377 20.76 25.18 -17.17
C LYS A 377 20.27 26.13 -16.07
N SER A 378 19.78 27.32 -16.45
CA SER A 378 19.18 28.26 -15.48
C SER A 378 17.97 27.64 -14.78
N ARG A 379 17.07 27.04 -15.56
CA ARG A 379 15.86 26.41 -15.01
C ARG A 379 16.17 25.24 -14.07
N ILE A 380 17.16 24.41 -14.40
CA ILE A 380 17.62 23.33 -13.52
C ILE A 380 18.08 23.90 -12.18
N LYS A 381 18.84 25.00 -12.20
CA LYS A 381 19.34 25.66 -11.00
C LYS A 381 18.18 26.19 -10.14
N GLU A 382 17.21 26.88 -10.73
CA GLU A 382 16.01 27.37 -10.02
C GLU A 382 15.24 26.23 -9.33
N VAL A 383 15.08 25.11 -10.02
CA VAL A 383 14.41 23.92 -9.46
C VAL A 383 15.23 23.30 -8.34
N GLU A 384 16.55 23.23 -8.46
CA GLU A 384 17.45 22.74 -7.41
C GLU A 384 17.42 23.62 -6.16
N ASP A 385 17.43 24.94 -6.33
CA ASP A 385 17.29 25.92 -5.24
C ASP A 385 15.92 25.75 -4.55
N SER A 386 14.84 25.63 -5.33
CA SER A 386 13.48 25.38 -4.80
C SER A 386 13.40 24.07 -4.00
N ILE A 387 14.05 22.99 -4.46
CA ILE A 387 14.11 21.71 -3.72
C ILE A 387 14.86 21.91 -2.39
N LYS A 388 15.96 22.66 -2.40
CA LYS A 388 16.76 22.94 -1.20
C LYS A 388 15.95 23.71 -0.17
N ASP A 389 15.24 24.76 -0.59
CA ASP A 389 14.41 25.58 0.29
C ASP A 389 13.27 24.76 0.92
N ASN A 390 12.60 23.91 0.13
CA ASN A 390 11.55 23.03 0.64
C ASN A 390 12.09 21.99 1.66
N LYS A 391 13.31 21.47 1.44
CA LYS A 391 13.97 20.57 2.41
C LYS A 391 14.32 21.29 3.70
N ILE A 392 14.86 22.50 3.64
CA ILE A 392 15.19 23.31 4.83
C ILE A 392 13.93 23.54 5.67
N ASN A 393 12.82 23.91 5.03
CA ASN A 393 11.54 24.10 5.71
C ASN A 393 11.04 22.82 6.40
N GLN A 394 11.32 21.63 5.85
CA GLN A 394 10.99 20.34 6.45
C GLN A 394 11.82 20.03 7.72
N TYR A 395 13.08 20.46 7.77
CA TYR A 395 13.95 20.29 8.94
C TYR A 395 13.59 21.26 10.07
N ILE A 396 13.31 22.53 9.75
CA ILE A 396 12.95 23.56 10.74
C ILE A 396 11.64 23.22 11.46
N SER A 397 10.64 22.65 10.75
CA SER A 397 9.42 22.16 11.39
C SER A 397 9.67 20.94 12.30
N GLY A 398 10.64 20.08 11.94
CA GLY A 398 10.95 18.87 12.71
C GLY A 398 11.67 19.12 14.05
N ASP A 399 12.46 20.19 14.16
CA ASP A 399 13.20 20.53 15.38
C ASP A 399 12.36 21.29 16.42
N MET A 400 11.28 21.99 16.02
CA MET A 400 10.35 22.58 16.99
C MET A 400 9.56 21.51 17.76
N ASN A 401 9.27 20.36 17.14
CA ASN A 401 8.56 19.23 17.75
C ASN A 401 9.41 18.35 18.69
N LYS A 402 10.70 18.64 18.86
CA LYS A 402 11.57 17.98 19.88
C LYS A 402 11.79 18.84 21.13
N LYS A 403 11.24 20.06 21.17
CA LYS A 403 11.46 21.04 22.24
C LYS A 403 10.19 21.42 23.02
N ILE A 404 9.07 20.76 22.76
CA ILE A 404 7.82 20.80 23.54
C ILE A 404 7.58 19.37 24.01
#